data_AF-A0A6B1DWT8-F1
#
_entry.id   AF-A0A6B1DWT8-F1
#
_cell.length_a   1.000
_cell.length_b   1.000
_cell.length_c   1.000
_cell.angle_alpha   90.00
_cell.angle_beta   90.00
_cell.angle_gamma   90.00
#
_symmetry.space_group_name_H-M   'P 1'
#
loop_
_entity.id
_entity.type
_entity.pdbx_description
1 polymer ?
#
loop_
_entity_poly.entity_id
_entity_poly.type
_entity_poly.pdbx_seq_one_letter_code
_entity_poly.pdbx_strand_id
1 'polypeptide(L)'
;MAEKVTRVLHSQGLNAAKYDRLARTAVLCGQVRADAWRRCSGVSTAQQSPYEIRDAWMAEGYDWHGLPARLGKATLADALGDIQAGREAAKVPVKKAIRHRTRGNSV
;
A
#
# COMPACT_ATOMS: atom_id res chain seq x y z
N MET A 1 -7.65 14.33 -8.36
CA MET A 1 -7.16 13.31 -7.41
C MET A 1 -7.46 13.83 -6.01
N ALA A 2 -8.25 13.11 -5.22
CA ALA A 2 -8.48 13.49 -3.83
C ALA A 2 -7.17 13.30 -3.04
N GLU A 3 -6.82 14.28 -2.21
CA GLU A 3 -5.63 14.22 -1.36
C GLU A 3 -5.77 13.08 -0.34
N LYS A 4 -4.72 12.25 -0.18
CA LYS A 4 -4.70 11.17 0.82
C LYS A 4 -4.47 11.79 2.20
N VAL A 5 -5.55 12.06 2.93
CA VAL A 5 -5.51 12.64 4.28
C VAL A 5 -5.52 11.53 5.33
N THR A 6 -4.50 11.50 6.20
CA THR A 6 -4.50 10.64 7.38
C THR A 6 -5.34 11.30 8.47
N ARG A 7 -6.47 10.68 8.83
CA ARG A 7 -7.31 11.11 9.95
C ARG A 7 -7.05 10.24 11.16
N VAL A 8 -6.55 10.83 12.23
CA VAL A 8 -6.43 10.16 13.53
C VAL A 8 -7.72 10.41 14.31
N LEU A 9 -8.42 9.32 14.64
CA LEU A 9 -9.65 9.38 15.43
C LEU A 9 -9.35 8.97 16.87
N HIS A 10 -9.85 9.76 17.81
CA HIS A 10 -9.75 9.47 19.24
C HIS A 10 -11.11 9.02 19.77
N SER A 11 -11.10 8.05 20.69
CA SER A 11 -12.30 7.59 21.38
C SER A 11 -12.02 7.57 22.88
N GLN A 12 -12.90 8.19 23.67
CA GLN A 12 -12.84 8.15 25.13
C GLN A 12 -13.84 7.10 25.66
N GLY A 13 -13.45 6.36 26.71
CA GLY A 13 -14.31 5.36 27.32
C GLY A 13 -14.54 4.11 26.48
N LEU A 14 -13.60 3.75 25.60
CA LEU A 14 -13.66 2.49 24.87
C LEU A 14 -13.55 1.31 25.86
N ASN A 15 -14.56 0.45 25.89
CA ASN A 15 -14.50 -0.73 26.76
C ASN A 15 -13.39 -1.70 26.30
N ALA A 16 -12.87 -2.50 27.23
CA ALA A 16 -11.76 -3.43 26.98
C ALA A 16 -12.04 -4.37 25.80
N ALA A 17 -13.24 -4.95 25.73
CA ALA A 17 -13.60 -5.88 24.65
C ALA A 17 -13.56 -5.24 23.25
N LYS A 18 -13.98 -3.98 23.11
CA LYS A 18 -13.90 -3.23 21.84
C LYS A 18 -12.45 -2.91 21.50
N TYR A 19 -11.66 -2.50 22.49
CA TYR A 19 -10.23 -2.25 22.30
C TYR A 19 -9.53 -3.51 21.80
N ASP A 20 -9.74 -4.64 22.46
CA ASP A 20 -9.12 -5.92 22.08
C ASP A 20 -9.50 -6.34 20.66
N ARG A 21 -10.76 -6.11 20.27
CA ARG A 21 -11.22 -6.38 18.91
C ARG A 21 -10.49 -5.50 17.90
N LEU A 22 -10.34 -4.21 18.16
CA LEU A 22 -9.59 -3.30 17.28
C LEU A 22 -8.10 -3.67 17.21
N ALA A 23 -7.50 -4.01 18.35
CA ALA A 23 -6.10 -4.44 18.41
C ALA A 23 -5.87 -5.70 17.55
N ARG A 24 -6.74 -6.71 17.67
CA ARG A 24 -6.69 -7.90 16.81
C ARG A 24 -6.86 -7.55 15.33
N THR A 25 -7.85 -6.73 14.99
CA THR A 25 -8.05 -6.26 13.61
C THR A 25 -6.82 -5.53 13.06
N ALA A 26 -6.15 -4.70 13.88
CA ALA A 26 -4.94 -3.99 13.48
C ALA A 26 -3.78 -4.95 13.17
N VAL A 27 -3.61 -6.02 13.96
CA VAL A 27 -2.61 -7.08 13.71
C VAL A 27 -2.88 -7.78 12.38
N LEU A 28 -4.12 -8.18 12.11
CA LEU A 28 -4.48 -8.84 10.85
C LEU A 28 -4.28 -7.91 9.64
N CYS A 29 -4.64 -6.62 9.77
CA CYS A 29 -4.32 -5.63 8.75
C CYS A 29 -2.81 -5.50 8.53
N GLY A 30 -2.01 -5.62 9.59
CA GLY A 30 -0.55 -5.68 9.51
C GLY A 30 -0.03 -6.86 8.68
N GLN A 31 -0.66 -8.03 8.79
CA GLN A 31 -0.30 -9.20 8.00
C GLN A 31 -0.57 -8.98 6.50
N VAL A 32 -1.74 -8.43 6.15
CA VAL A 32 -2.07 -8.07 4.75
C VAL A 32 -1.07 -7.06 4.18
N ARG A 33 -0.68 -6.04 4.96
CA ARG A 33 0.37 -5.09 4.55
C ARG A 33 1.70 -5.80 4.31
N ALA A 34 2.09 -6.70 5.21
CA ALA A 34 3.34 -7.45 5.08
C ALA A 34 3.35 -8.34 3.83
N ASP A 35 2.23 -8.99 3.50
CA ASP A 35 2.08 -9.76 2.26
C ASP A 35 2.26 -8.88 1.02
N ALA A 36 1.61 -7.71 1.01
CA ALA A 36 1.74 -6.76 -0.09
C ALA A 36 3.20 -6.35 -0.31
N TRP A 37 3.92 -6.01 0.76
CA TRP A 37 5.35 -5.68 0.66
C TRP A 37 6.23 -6.84 0.23
N ARG A 38 5.99 -8.05 0.76
CA ARG A 38 6.75 -9.24 0.35
C ARG A 38 6.57 -9.56 -1.12
N ARG A 39 5.33 -9.59 -1.62
CA ARG A 39 5.02 -10.02 -2.98
C ARG A 39 5.20 -8.92 -4.03
N CYS A 40 5.06 -7.66 -3.65
CA CYS A 40 5.14 -6.51 -4.57
C CYS A 40 6.41 -5.67 -4.40
N SER A 41 7.44 -6.15 -3.70
CA SER A 41 8.74 -5.46 -3.66
C SER A 41 9.60 -5.67 -4.92
N GLY A 42 9.31 -6.72 -5.70
CA GLY A 42 10.10 -7.11 -6.87
C GLY A 42 9.74 -6.39 -8.19
N VAL A 43 10.64 -6.53 -9.17
CA VAL A 43 10.53 -5.91 -10.51
C VAL A 43 9.34 -6.44 -11.32
N SER A 44 8.93 -7.69 -11.10
CA SER A 44 7.78 -8.31 -11.78
C SER A 44 6.48 -7.51 -11.59
N THR A 45 6.34 -6.84 -10.44
CA THR A 45 5.17 -6.03 -10.11
C THR A 45 5.38 -4.54 -10.36
N ALA A 46 6.53 -4.14 -10.91
CA ALA A 46 6.89 -2.72 -11.06
C ALA A 46 6.08 -2.00 -12.15
N GLN A 47 5.61 -2.73 -13.15
CA GLN A 47 4.78 -2.20 -14.25
C GLN A 47 3.29 -2.44 -14.05
N GLN A 48 2.91 -3.17 -13.00
CA GLN A 48 1.51 -3.44 -12.70
C GLN A 48 0.93 -2.33 -11.82
N SER A 49 -0.30 -1.93 -12.14
CA SER A 49 -1.09 -1.05 -11.29
C SER A 49 -1.55 -1.77 -10.01
N PRO A 50 -1.85 -1.02 -8.93
CA PRO A 50 -2.46 -1.57 -7.73
C PRO A 50 -3.74 -2.39 -8.00
N TYR A 51 -4.52 -2.01 -9.01
CA TYR A 51 -5.74 -2.70 -9.38
C TYR A 51 -5.47 -4.07 -10.01
N GLU A 52 -4.53 -4.15 -10.96
CA GLU A 52 -4.15 -5.42 -11.60
C GLU A 52 -3.60 -6.42 -10.58
N ILE A 53 -2.75 -5.95 -9.65
CA ILE A 53 -2.21 -6.80 -8.57
C ILE A 53 -3.34 -7.30 -7.68
N ARG A 54 -4.24 -6.41 -7.24
CA ARG A 54 -5.38 -6.78 -6.39
C ARG A 54 -6.27 -7.80 -7.09
N ASP A 55 -6.62 -7.57 -8.35
CA ASP A 55 -7.56 -8.43 -9.07
C ASP A 55 -6.97 -9.81 -9.34
N ALA A 56 -5.65 -9.89 -9.60
CA ALA A 56 -4.93 -11.16 -9.64
C ALA A 56 -5.02 -11.93 -8.31
N TRP A 57 -4.83 -11.25 -7.17
CA TRP A 57 -4.96 -11.89 -5.85
C TRP A 57 -6.39 -12.35 -5.56
N MET A 58 -7.40 -11.63 -6.09
CA MET A 58 -8.79 -12.06 -5.95
C MET A 58 -9.07 -13.32 -6.77
N ALA A 59 -8.52 -13.40 -7.98
CA ALA A 59 -8.65 -14.57 -8.84
C ALA A 59 -7.96 -15.81 -8.23
N GLU A 60 -6.85 -15.60 -7.52
CA GLU A 60 -6.11 -16.66 -6.82
C GLU A 60 -6.77 -17.11 -5.50
N GLY A 61 -7.82 -16.43 -5.03
CA GLY A 61 -8.47 -16.78 -3.77
C GLY A 61 -7.64 -16.42 -2.53
N TYR A 62 -7.01 -15.24 -2.52
CA TYR A 62 -6.18 -14.77 -1.42
C TYR A 62 -6.87 -14.87 -0.04
N ASP A 63 -6.15 -15.44 0.94
CA ASP A 63 -6.58 -15.52 2.34
C ASP A 63 -6.38 -14.18 3.05
N TRP A 64 -7.47 -13.66 3.61
CA TRP A 64 -7.49 -12.39 4.35
C TRP A 64 -7.07 -12.52 5.82
N HIS A 65 -6.50 -13.65 6.23
CA HIS A 65 -6.10 -13.91 7.63
C HIS A 65 -7.27 -13.79 8.60
N GLY A 66 -8.49 -14.12 8.15
CA GLY A 66 -9.72 -13.97 8.92
C GLY A 66 -10.29 -12.53 8.98
N LEU A 67 -9.73 -11.56 8.24
CA LEU A 67 -10.37 -10.27 8.07
C LEU A 67 -11.63 -10.36 7.20
N PRO A 68 -12.65 -9.54 7.47
CA PRO A 68 -13.72 -9.31 6.52
C PRO A 68 -13.14 -8.83 5.19
N ALA A 69 -13.55 -9.45 4.07
CA ALA A 69 -13.00 -9.18 2.75
C ALA A 69 -13.02 -7.69 2.37
N ARG A 70 -14.04 -6.94 2.80
CA ARG A 70 -14.11 -5.48 2.57
C ARG A 70 -12.94 -4.73 3.21
N LEU A 71 -12.61 -5.06 4.47
CA LEU A 71 -11.51 -4.42 5.20
C LEU A 71 -10.15 -4.88 4.69
N GLY A 72 -10.03 -6.17 4.33
CA GLY A 72 -8.86 -6.72 3.68
C GLY A 72 -8.55 -6.02 2.35
N LYS A 73 -9.55 -5.91 1.46
CA LYS A 73 -9.42 -5.21 0.16
C LYS A 73 -9.00 -3.76 0.31
N ALA A 74 -9.59 -3.03 1.27
CA ALA A 74 -9.21 -1.65 1.55
C ALA A 74 -7.75 -1.56 2.03
N THR A 75 -7.36 -2.42 2.98
CA THR A 75 -5.98 -2.48 3.51
C THR A 75 -4.96 -2.78 2.41
N LEU A 76 -5.27 -3.75 1.52
CA LEU A 76 -4.42 -4.09 0.39
C LEU A 76 -4.30 -2.93 -0.59
N ALA A 77 -5.41 -2.29 -0.95
CA ALA A 77 -5.40 -1.14 -1.85
C ALA A 77 -4.55 0.02 -1.30
N ASP A 78 -4.67 0.31 0.00
CA ASP A 78 -3.85 1.32 0.67
C ASP A 78 -2.36 0.97 0.62
N ALA A 79 -2.00 -0.28 0.94
CA ALA A 79 -0.62 -0.76 0.93
C ALA A 79 0.01 -0.70 -0.47
N LEU A 80 -0.71 -1.16 -1.49
CA LEU A 80 -0.24 -1.09 -2.88
C LEU A 80 -0.10 0.36 -3.35
N GLY A 81 -0.99 1.25 -2.91
CA GLY A 81 -0.87 2.69 -3.14
C GLY A 81 0.41 3.27 -2.53
N ASP A 82 0.77 2.89 -1.30
CA ASP A 82 2.00 3.33 -0.64
C ASP A 82 3.25 2.80 -1.35
N ILE A 83 3.23 1.53 -1.78
CA ILE A 83 4.31 0.93 -2.59
C ILE A 83 4.50 1.71 -3.90
N GLN A 84 3.41 2.01 -4.61
CA GLN A 84 3.46 2.77 -5.85
C GLN A 84 4.00 4.19 -5.63
N ALA A 85 3.53 4.88 -4.58
CA ALA A 85 4.01 6.20 -4.23
C ALA A 85 5.51 6.19 -3.90
N GLY A 86 5.98 5.21 -3.13
CA GLY A 86 7.40 5.03 -2.82
C GLY A 86 8.25 4.82 -4.06
N ARG A 87 7.78 4.00 -5.02
CA ARG A 87 8.45 3.80 -6.31
C ARG A 87 8.53 5.07 -7.14
N GLU A 88 7.44 5.84 -7.24
CA GLU A 88 7.45 7.10 -7.97
C GLU A 88 8.37 8.15 -7.32
N ALA A 89 8.37 8.22 -5.99
CA ALA A 89 9.28 9.08 -5.24
C ALA A 89 10.76 8.70 -5.50
N ALA A 90 11.09 7.42 -5.52
CA ALA A 90 12.44 6.93 -5.82
C ALA A 90 12.92 7.29 -7.25
N LYS A 91 12.00 7.48 -8.20
CA LYS A 91 12.33 7.91 -9.57
C LYS A 91 12.69 9.39 -9.66
N VAL A 92 12.22 10.23 -8.74
CA VAL A 92 12.44 11.70 -8.77
C VAL A 92 13.92 12.09 -8.87
N PRO A 93 14.84 11.61 -8.01
CA PRO A 93 16.25 11.98 -8.09
C PRO A 93 16.90 11.52 -9.40
N VAL A 94 16.56 10.32 -9.88
CA VAL A 94 17.09 9.77 -11.14
C VAL A 94 16.62 10.60 -12.34
N LYS A 95 15.32 10.91 -12.42
CA LYS A 95 14.75 11.78 -13.46
C LYS A 95 15.43 13.16 -13.47
N LYS A 96 15.71 13.71 -12.29
CA LYS A 96 16.43 14.98 -12.14
C LYS A 96 17.87 14.87 -12.68
N ALA A 97 18.61 13.82 -12.33
CA ALA A 97 19.97 13.59 -12.80
C ALA A 97 20.05 13.45 -14.33
N ILE A 98 19.15 12.64 -14.93
CA ILE A 98 19.05 12.48 -16.39
C ILE A 98 18.80 13.84 -17.05
N ARG A 99 17.82 14.62 -16.55
CA ARG A 99 17.48 15.94 -17.09
C ARG A 99 18.67 16.90 -17.05
N HIS A 100 19.46 16.91 -15.97
CA HIS A 100 20.67 17.73 -15.88
C HIS A 100 21.73 17.30 -16.90
N ARG A 101 21.96 15.99 -17.05
CA ARG A 101 22.93 15.45 -18.01
C ARG A 101 22.56 15.73 -19.46
N THR A 102 21.29 15.58 -19.83
CA THR A 102 20.84 15.80 -21.21
C THR A 102 20.81 17.28 -21.59
N ARG A 103 20.57 18.20 -20.63
CA ARG A 103 20.59 19.65 -20.87
C ARG A 103 22.00 20.26 -20.90
N GLY A 104 22.99 19.59 -20.29
CA GLY A 104 24.39 20.02 -20.37
C GLY A 104 25.11 19.61 -21.65
N ASN A 105 24.47 18.80 -22.51
CA ASN A 105 25.07 18.21 -23.71
C ASN A 105 24.52 18.80 -25.03
N SER A 106 23.76 19.89 -24.95
CA SER A 106 23.43 20.72 -26.12
C SER A 106 24.55 21.73 -26.33
N VAL A 107 25.61 21.27 -26.99
CA VAL A 107 26.61 22.09 -27.69
C VAL A 107 26.40 21.85 -29.18
#